data_AF-A0A9X3T6D5-F1
#
_entry.id   AF-A0A9X3T6D5-F1
#
_cell.length_a   1.000
_cell.length_b   1.000
_cell.length_c   1.000
_cell.angle_alpha   90.00
_cell.angle_beta   90.00
_cell.angle_gamma   90.00
#
_symmetry.space_group_name_H-M   'P 1'
#
loop_
_entity.id
_entity.type
_entity.pdbx_description
1 polymer ?
#
loop_
_entity_poly.entity_id
_entity_poly.type
_entity_poly.pdbx_seq_one_letter_code
_entity_poly.pdbx_strand_id
1 'polypeptide(L)'
;MTVPPNYGPPPEQPQTPGYGYQSPYSGGQTPYGSQPQQPPYGGGSAQQAPYSGGGGQPPYGQEPGSPYGGAVLPPEPPKRNLGLIGGIVVGATVIVLGAVLLVTMNLQGKDKDDDTAQGGGDTSASENENTPEADATTPAEETDSEVGQCLPYESEVDGSGLGPLVPCSDATAFWEIKAQSYDVLDIAVDGEGIVTDTAPIYAMCGDGWGTNVLGEAWTKWDYVYSSGTLDSLYCLQAVGNPDPAEPDHLPIMPDVGDCFDDSDSWWSIDCSSDLALYTVVDTIMFDPVPDMSDEDAEAQGTNCGTDWYWEMIDGEGRTYGILCGNDV
;
A
#
# COMPACT_ATOMS: atom_id res chain seq x y z
N MET A 1 -12.17 48.46 42.51
CA MET A 1 -11.15 49.15 41.69
C MET A 1 -9.89 48.32 41.79
N THR A 2 -9.66 47.46 40.81
CA THR A 2 -8.57 46.48 40.77
C THR A 2 -7.51 46.96 39.79
N VAL A 3 -6.23 46.86 40.19
CA VAL A 3 -5.08 47.33 39.41
C VAL A 3 -4.70 46.24 38.39
N PRO A 4 -4.50 46.57 37.10
CA PRO A 4 -4.10 45.58 36.10
C PRO A 4 -2.63 45.15 36.26
N PRO A 5 -2.27 43.90 35.91
CA PRO A 5 -0.89 43.44 35.95
C PRO A 5 -0.04 44.10 34.85
N ASN A 6 1.18 44.47 35.23
CA ASN A 6 2.18 45.08 34.36
C ASN A 6 3.01 43.98 33.68
N TYR A 7 2.86 43.80 32.36
CA TYR A 7 3.67 42.88 31.57
C TYR A 7 5.00 43.55 31.18
N GLY A 8 6.12 42.90 31.50
CA GLY A 8 7.46 43.35 31.12
C GLY A 8 7.74 43.16 29.62
N PRO A 9 8.80 43.80 29.09
CA PRO A 9 9.20 43.65 27.69
C PRO A 9 9.75 42.23 27.40
N PRO A 10 9.59 41.73 26.15
CA PRO A 10 10.10 40.41 25.75
C PRO A 10 11.63 40.38 25.66
N PRO A 11 12.26 39.21 25.87
CA PRO A 11 13.70 39.03 25.69
C PRO A 11 14.12 39.09 24.22
N GLU A 12 15.34 39.57 23.97
CA GLU A 12 15.90 39.74 22.63
C GLU A 12 16.30 38.40 22.00
N GLN A 13 15.92 38.16 20.73
CA GLN A 13 16.33 36.97 19.97
C GLN A 13 17.79 37.09 19.47
N PRO A 14 18.63 36.05 19.61
CA PRO A 14 19.93 36.00 18.96
C PRO A 14 19.81 35.93 17.43
N GLN A 15 20.58 36.76 16.71
CA GLN A 15 20.70 36.66 15.24
C GLN A 15 21.73 35.60 14.86
N THR A 16 21.34 34.62 14.04
CA THR A 16 22.23 33.63 13.42
C THR A 16 22.75 34.13 12.06
N PRO A 17 24.08 34.23 11.85
CA PRO A 17 24.65 34.66 10.56
C PRO A 17 24.52 33.58 9.47
N GLY A 18 24.08 33.98 8.28
CA GLY A 18 24.02 33.09 7.12
C GLY A 18 25.38 32.78 6.51
N TYR A 19 25.60 31.51 6.13
CA TYR A 19 26.79 31.05 5.42
C TYR A 19 26.47 30.68 3.97
N GLY A 20 26.95 31.49 3.04
CA GLY A 20 27.14 31.08 1.65
C GLY A 20 28.58 30.64 1.44
N TYR A 21 28.80 29.48 0.80
CA TYR A 21 30.14 29.02 0.45
C TYR A 21 30.50 29.33 -1.00
N GLN A 22 31.49 30.19 -1.16
CA GLN A 22 32.09 30.59 -2.43
C GLN A 22 33.52 30.05 -2.47
N SER A 23 33.89 29.32 -3.52
CA SER A 23 35.22 28.72 -3.67
C SER A 23 36.28 29.75 -4.11
N PRO A 24 37.52 29.68 -3.57
CA PRO A 24 38.68 30.08 -4.36
C PRO A 24 39.91 29.14 -4.24
N TYR A 25 40.60 29.02 -5.37
CA TYR A 25 41.88 28.32 -5.57
C TYR A 25 43.09 29.15 -5.08
N SER A 26 44.04 28.53 -4.35
CA SER A 26 45.50 28.88 -4.21
C SER A 26 46.05 28.31 -2.88
N GLY A 27 47.33 27.95 -2.69
CA GLY A 27 48.50 27.84 -3.59
C GLY A 27 49.84 27.87 -2.83
N GLY A 28 50.67 26.80 -2.93
CA GLY A 28 52.03 26.69 -2.34
C GLY A 28 52.16 25.66 -1.20
N GLN A 29 53.34 25.11 -0.81
CA GLN A 29 54.69 25.05 -1.43
C GLN A 29 55.50 23.89 -0.75
N THR A 30 56.52 23.31 -1.41
CA THR A 30 57.27 22.08 -0.98
C THR A 30 58.61 22.37 -0.25
N PRO A 31 59.34 21.36 0.32
CA PRO A 31 60.54 20.82 -0.37
C PRO A 31 61.01 19.35 -0.06
N TYR A 32 62.08 18.89 -0.75
CA TYR A 32 62.75 17.54 -0.80
C TYR A 32 61.95 16.41 -1.51
N GLY A 33 62.44 15.57 -2.45
CA GLY A 33 63.69 15.40 -3.23
C GLY A 33 63.79 13.94 -3.79
N SER A 34 64.52 13.54 -4.86
CA SER A 34 65.23 14.23 -5.95
C SER A 34 65.82 13.26 -7.03
N GLN A 35 65.66 13.55 -8.34
CA GLN A 35 66.41 13.05 -9.54
C GLN A 35 66.31 11.56 -10.03
N PRO A 36 66.66 11.21 -11.30
CA PRO A 36 67.08 12.03 -12.48
C PRO A 36 66.32 11.77 -13.84
N GLN A 37 66.74 12.46 -14.91
CA GLN A 37 66.10 12.59 -16.26
C GLN A 37 66.66 11.67 -17.37
N GLN A 38 65.94 11.53 -18.52
CA GLN A 38 66.31 11.88 -19.94
C GLN A 38 65.29 11.25 -20.97
N PRO A 39 65.33 11.48 -22.31
CA PRO A 39 64.80 12.65 -23.04
C PRO A 39 63.77 12.31 -24.18
N PRO A 40 63.16 13.30 -24.89
CA PRO A 40 62.03 13.08 -25.81
C PRO A 40 62.34 13.12 -27.34
N TYR A 41 61.43 12.56 -28.16
CA TYR A 41 61.39 12.59 -29.64
C TYR A 41 59.89 12.52 -30.06
N GLY A 42 59.27 13.46 -30.78
CA GLY A 42 59.38 13.77 -32.22
C GLY A 42 58.51 12.80 -33.07
N GLY A 43 57.60 13.18 -33.99
CA GLY A 43 57.10 14.48 -34.45
C GLY A 43 56.56 14.42 -35.90
N GLY A 44 55.33 14.91 -36.16
CA GLY A 44 54.73 15.13 -37.51
C GLY A 44 53.95 13.95 -38.15
N SER A 45 53.22 14.08 -39.27
CA SER A 45 52.49 15.25 -39.85
C SER A 45 51.76 14.89 -41.16
N ALA A 46 50.50 15.34 -41.30
CA ALA A 46 49.78 15.70 -42.55
C ALA A 46 49.30 14.64 -43.60
N GLN A 47 48.30 15.08 -44.39
CA GLN A 47 47.72 14.55 -45.65
C GLN A 47 46.69 13.38 -45.52
N GLN A 48 45.59 13.29 -46.30
CA GLN A 48 44.90 14.24 -47.23
C GLN A 48 43.43 13.81 -47.54
N ALA A 49 42.67 14.66 -48.26
CA ALA A 49 41.43 14.32 -49.02
C ALA A 49 41.64 14.63 -50.53
N PRO A 50 40.94 13.98 -51.49
CA PRO A 50 39.79 14.63 -52.16
C PRO A 50 38.70 13.67 -52.73
N TYR A 51 37.88 14.16 -53.68
CA TYR A 51 36.49 13.78 -54.06
C TYR A 51 36.35 12.95 -55.37
N SER A 52 35.10 12.59 -55.75
CA SER A 52 34.59 11.94 -57.01
C SER A 52 34.58 10.38 -57.08
N GLY A 53 33.67 9.68 -57.80
CA GLY A 53 32.43 10.07 -58.51
C GLY A 53 31.88 8.97 -59.47
N GLY A 54 30.54 8.89 -59.68
CA GLY A 54 29.83 7.99 -60.64
C GLY A 54 29.02 6.85 -59.97
N GLY A 55 27.91 6.30 -60.52
CA GLY A 55 27.14 6.60 -61.73
C GLY A 55 26.30 5.39 -62.21
N GLY A 56 24.95 5.46 -62.23
CA GLY A 56 24.06 4.36 -62.64
C GLY A 56 22.57 4.77 -62.78
N GLN A 57 21.81 4.12 -63.68
CA GLN A 57 20.51 4.57 -64.22
C GLN A 57 19.29 3.64 -63.86
N PRO A 58 18.02 3.94 -64.23
CA PRO A 58 16.81 3.66 -63.41
C PRO A 58 15.94 2.46 -63.88
N PRO A 59 14.77 2.21 -63.25
CA PRO A 59 13.52 2.59 -63.93
C PRO A 59 12.31 3.07 -63.07
N TYR A 60 11.56 4.02 -63.64
CA TYR A 60 10.09 4.26 -63.64
C TYR A 60 9.11 3.67 -62.58
N GLY A 61 8.33 4.56 -61.95
CA GLY A 61 6.84 4.56 -62.02
C GLY A 61 5.99 4.25 -60.77
N GLN A 62 5.08 5.19 -60.40
CA GLN A 62 3.85 5.03 -59.56
C GLN A 62 4.05 4.57 -58.09
N GLU A 63 3.28 4.94 -57.05
CA GLU A 63 2.09 5.80 -56.81
C GLU A 63 2.11 6.25 -55.32
N PRO A 64 1.55 7.41 -54.90
CA PRO A 64 1.60 7.82 -53.48
C PRO A 64 0.49 7.17 -52.62
N GLY A 65 0.85 6.14 -51.86
CA GLY A 65 -0.02 5.54 -50.84
C GLY A 65 -0.15 6.39 -49.57
N SER A 66 -1.39 6.57 -49.07
CA SER A 66 -1.67 7.34 -47.85
C SER A 66 -1.30 6.56 -46.56
N PRO A 67 -0.84 7.23 -45.50
CA PRO A 67 -0.55 6.59 -44.21
C PRO A 67 -1.74 6.70 -43.25
N TYR A 68 -2.40 5.59 -42.91
CA TYR A 68 -3.13 5.44 -41.64
C TYR A 68 -3.42 3.95 -41.37
N GLY A 69 -2.63 3.33 -40.48
CA GLY A 69 -2.93 2.01 -39.91
C GLY A 69 -3.56 2.19 -38.54
N GLY A 70 -4.81 1.78 -38.38
CA GLY A 70 -5.52 1.85 -37.10
C GLY A 70 -4.99 0.83 -36.09
N ALA A 71 -5.09 1.16 -34.80
CA ALA A 71 -4.73 0.25 -33.72
C ALA A 71 -5.63 -1.00 -33.70
N VAL A 72 -5.04 -2.15 -33.42
CA VAL A 72 -5.78 -3.39 -33.13
C VAL A 72 -6.15 -3.33 -31.65
N LEU A 73 -7.44 -3.30 -31.34
CA LEU A 73 -7.92 -3.35 -29.96
C LEU A 73 -7.66 -4.75 -29.37
N PRO A 74 -7.30 -4.86 -28.07
CA PRO A 74 -7.21 -6.15 -27.39
C PRO A 74 -8.58 -6.84 -27.34
N PRO A 75 -8.62 -8.19 -27.22
CA PRO A 75 -9.88 -8.93 -27.13
C PRO A 75 -10.63 -8.58 -25.84
N GLU A 76 -11.95 -8.40 -25.95
CA GLU A 76 -12.83 -8.11 -24.81
C GLU A 76 -12.80 -9.25 -23.77
N PRO A 77 -12.74 -8.95 -22.45
CA PRO A 77 -12.76 -9.97 -21.41
C PRO A 77 -14.12 -10.70 -21.34
N PRO A 78 -14.14 -11.97 -20.91
CA PRO A 78 -15.34 -12.79 -20.91
C PRO A 78 -16.40 -12.30 -19.89
N LYS A 79 -17.63 -12.06 -20.37
CA LYS A 79 -18.76 -11.63 -19.53
C LYS A 79 -19.10 -12.68 -18.47
N ARG A 80 -18.98 -12.32 -17.18
CA ARG A 80 -19.30 -13.19 -16.03
C ARG A 80 -20.77 -13.00 -15.60
N ASN A 81 -21.52 -14.10 -15.49
CA ASN A 81 -22.93 -14.07 -15.09
C ASN A 81 -23.10 -14.01 -13.56
N LEU A 82 -22.80 -12.87 -12.95
CA LEU A 82 -22.87 -12.65 -11.50
C LEU A 82 -24.24 -13.01 -10.88
N GLY A 83 -25.33 -12.76 -11.63
CA GLY A 83 -26.70 -13.05 -11.19
C GLY A 83 -27.01 -14.54 -10.90
N LEU A 84 -26.22 -15.49 -11.41
CA LEU A 84 -26.42 -16.91 -11.14
C LEU A 84 -25.70 -17.39 -9.87
N ILE A 85 -24.63 -16.71 -9.46
CA ILE A 85 -23.86 -17.04 -8.25
C ILE A 85 -24.51 -16.40 -7.01
N GLY A 86 -24.97 -15.15 -7.09
CA GLY A 86 -25.68 -14.49 -5.99
C GLY A 86 -26.94 -15.26 -5.54
N GLY A 87 -27.66 -15.89 -6.47
CA GLY A 87 -28.80 -16.75 -6.15
C GLY A 87 -28.44 -18.03 -5.39
N ILE A 88 -27.23 -18.57 -5.61
CA ILE A 88 -26.75 -19.77 -4.92
C ILE A 88 -26.32 -19.43 -3.48
N VAL A 89 -25.65 -18.29 -3.27
CA VAL A 89 -25.22 -17.86 -1.93
C VAL A 89 -26.43 -17.57 -1.04
N VAL A 90 -27.40 -16.78 -1.51
CA VAL A 90 -28.65 -16.53 -0.75
C VAL A 90 -29.41 -17.84 -0.47
N GLY A 91 -29.46 -18.77 -1.44
CA GLY A 91 -30.05 -20.09 -1.24
C GLY A 91 -29.33 -20.92 -0.16
N ALA A 92 -28.00 -20.94 -0.18
CA ALA A 92 -27.18 -21.65 0.80
C ALA A 92 -27.35 -21.07 2.21
N THR A 93 -27.34 -19.75 2.36
CA THR A 93 -27.52 -19.09 3.67
C THR A 93 -28.91 -19.36 4.26
N VAL A 94 -29.97 -19.35 3.43
CA VAL A 94 -31.32 -19.74 3.87
C VAL A 94 -31.40 -21.22 4.27
N ILE A 95 -30.72 -22.11 3.56
CA ILE A 95 -30.65 -23.55 3.91
C ILE A 95 -29.89 -23.76 5.22
N VAL A 96 -28.76 -23.09 5.42
CA VAL A 96 -27.96 -23.20 6.66
C VAL A 96 -28.72 -22.63 7.85
N LEU A 97 -29.30 -21.43 7.75
CA LEU A 97 -30.12 -20.85 8.80
C LEU A 97 -31.36 -21.72 9.10
N GLY A 98 -32.02 -22.26 8.07
CA GLY A 98 -33.13 -23.20 8.23
C GLY A 98 -32.72 -24.51 8.92
N ALA A 99 -31.54 -25.04 8.62
CA ALA A 99 -31.00 -26.24 9.25
C ALA A 99 -30.63 -25.98 10.72
N VAL A 100 -30.00 -24.85 11.04
CA VAL A 100 -29.69 -24.44 12.42
C VAL A 100 -30.99 -24.23 13.22
N LEU A 101 -32.02 -23.64 12.63
CA LEU A 101 -33.34 -23.52 13.27
C LEU A 101 -33.98 -24.89 13.53
N LEU A 102 -33.94 -25.81 12.55
CA LEU A 102 -34.45 -27.18 12.71
C LEU A 102 -33.71 -27.99 13.78
N VAL A 103 -32.39 -27.82 13.89
CA VAL A 103 -31.57 -28.48 14.91
C VAL A 103 -31.84 -27.90 16.29
N THR A 104 -31.90 -26.57 16.43
CA THR A 104 -32.21 -25.92 17.71
C THR A 104 -33.62 -26.25 18.21
N MET A 105 -34.63 -26.28 17.33
CA MET A 105 -35.99 -26.72 17.69
C MET A 105 -36.07 -28.21 18.07
N ASN A 106 -35.29 -29.09 17.42
CA ASN A 106 -35.22 -30.50 17.83
C ASN A 106 -34.47 -30.70 19.17
N LEU A 107 -33.44 -29.89 19.44
CA LEU A 107 -32.66 -29.98 20.68
C LEU A 107 -33.41 -29.39 21.89
N GLN A 108 -34.34 -28.46 21.69
CA GLN A 108 -35.18 -27.90 22.76
C GLN A 108 -36.50 -28.69 22.99
N GLY A 109 -36.73 -29.77 22.24
CA GLY A 109 -37.97 -30.55 22.23
C GLY A 109 -38.19 -31.54 23.39
N LYS A 110 -38.29 -31.06 24.64
CA LYS A 110 -39.06 -31.72 25.71
C LYS A 110 -39.68 -30.70 26.68
N ASP A 111 -40.75 -30.06 26.25
CA ASP A 111 -42.02 -30.03 26.99
C ASP A 111 -43.17 -29.73 26.00
N LYS A 112 -44.42 -30.02 26.40
CA LYS A 112 -45.60 -30.01 25.50
C LYS A 112 -46.34 -28.68 25.57
N ASP A 113 -46.94 -28.25 24.45
CA ASP A 113 -48.39 -28.41 24.21
C ASP A 113 -48.76 -28.02 22.76
N ASP A 114 -49.95 -28.43 22.31
CA ASP A 114 -50.43 -28.32 20.93
C ASP A 114 -50.84 -26.89 20.52
N ASP A 115 -50.67 -26.51 19.24
CA ASP A 115 -51.78 -25.95 18.47
C ASP A 115 -51.62 -26.09 16.93
N THR A 116 -52.73 -25.95 16.18
CA THR A 116 -52.88 -26.42 14.78
C THR A 116 -53.15 -25.33 13.74
N ALA A 117 -52.38 -25.33 12.64
CA ALA A 117 -52.76 -24.89 11.27
C ALA A 117 -51.62 -25.31 10.31
N GLN A 118 -51.76 -26.06 9.21
CA GLN A 118 -52.80 -26.32 8.21
C GLN A 118 -53.09 -25.18 7.21
N GLY A 119 -52.48 -25.30 6.03
CA GLY A 119 -52.68 -24.50 4.81
C GLY A 119 -51.42 -24.61 3.93
N GLY A 120 -51.39 -25.25 2.76
CA GLY A 120 -52.49 -25.79 1.94
C GLY A 120 -52.83 -24.81 0.81
N GLY A 121 -52.07 -24.87 -0.30
CA GLY A 121 -52.24 -23.99 -1.46
C GLY A 121 -51.49 -24.54 -2.68
N ASP A 122 -52.26 -24.90 -3.71
CA ASP A 122 -51.79 -25.58 -4.91
C ASP A 122 -51.11 -24.67 -5.94
N THR A 123 -50.12 -25.23 -6.63
CA THR A 123 -49.95 -25.23 -8.10
C THR A 123 -50.58 -24.10 -8.93
N SER A 124 -49.75 -23.30 -9.62
CA SER A 124 -50.07 -22.90 -11.00
C SER A 124 -48.80 -22.54 -11.78
N ALA A 125 -48.50 -23.34 -12.81
CA ALA A 125 -47.59 -22.93 -13.86
C ALA A 125 -48.32 -21.98 -14.83
N SER A 126 -47.60 -21.06 -15.45
CA SER A 126 -48.00 -20.47 -16.73
C SER A 126 -46.76 -20.01 -17.48
N GLU A 127 -46.39 -20.76 -18.52
CA GLU A 127 -45.58 -20.22 -19.60
C GLU A 127 -46.39 -19.11 -20.30
N ASN A 128 -45.72 -18.08 -20.80
CA ASN A 128 -46.17 -17.41 -22.02
C ASN A 128 -45.00 -16.71 -22.72
N GLU A 129 -45.03 -16.71 -24.05
CA GLU A 129 -43.89 -16.33 -24.89
C GLU A 129 -43.85 -14.82 -25.24
N ASN A 130 -42.62 -14.35 -25.50
CA ASN A 130 -42.23 -13.49 -26.63
C ASN A 130 -42.55 -11.97 -26.73
N THR A 131 -41.50 -11.26 -27.17
CA THR A 131 -41.48 -10.02 -28.00
C THR A 131 -41.58 -8.65 -27.30
N PRO A 132 -40.82 -7.60 -27.72
CA PRO A 132 -39.61 -7.55 -28.57
C PRO A 132 -38.36 -6.96 -27.86
N GLU A 133 -37.23 -6.96 -28.57
CA GLU A 133 -36.06 -6.14 -28.27
C GLU A 133 -36.42 -4.66 -28.07
N ALA A 134 -35.99 -4.09 -26.93
CA ALA A 134 -35.72 -2.67 -26.81
C ALA A 134 -34.21 -2.52 -26.66
N ASP A 135 -33.59 -1.88 -27.65
CA ASP A 135 -32.16 -1.61 -27.73
C ASP A 135 -31.77 -0.52 -26.70
N ALA A 136 -31.81 -0.91 -25.43
CA ALA A 136 -31.30 -0.13 -24.33
C ALA A 136 -29.79 -0.36 -24.29
N THR A 137 -29.04 0.56 -24.93
CA THR A 137 -27.61 0.70 -24.71
C THR A 137 -27.38 1.02 -23.23
N THR A 138 -27.23 -0.04 -22.43
CA THR A 138 -26.78 0.07 -21.05
C THR A 138 -25.39 0.69 -21.16
N PRO A 139 -25.12 1.85 -20.52
CA PRO A 139 -23.75 2.29 -20.34
C PRO A 139 -22.96 1.12 -19.74
N ALA A 140 -21.68 0.96 -20.10
CA ALA A 140 -20.83 0.04 -19.36
C ALA A 140 -20.96 0.43 -17.87
N GLU A 141 -21.31 -0.55 -17.02
CA GLU A 141 -21.27 -0.31 -15.59
C GLU A 141 -19.84 0.10 -15.27
N GLU A 142 -19.65 1.36 -14.87
CA GLU A 142 -18.47 1.73 -14.11
C GLU A 142 -18.46 0.75 -12.94
N THR A 143 -17.40 -0.05 -12.82
CA THR A 143 -17.13 -0.76 -11.57
C THR A 143 -16.99 0.32 -10.52
N ASP A 144 -18.04 0.54 -9.72
CA ASP A 144 -18.06 1.56 -8.68
C ASP A 144 -16.81 1.37 -7.83
N SER A 145 -15.88 2.32 -7.96
CA SER A 145 -14.56 2.17 -7.35
C SER A 145 -14.72 2.22 -5.84
N GLU A 146 -14.19 1.23 -5.15
CA GLU A 146 -14.28 1.13 -3.69
C GLU A 146 -13.28 2.09 -3.01
N VAL A 147 -12.46 2.79 -3.80
CA VAL A 147 -11.54 3.84 -3.33
C VAL A 147 -12.31 4.94 -2.58
N GLY A 148 -11.86 5.23 -1.35
CA GLY A 148 -12.53 6.13 -0.42
C GLY A 148 -13.70 5.51 0.36
N GLN A 149 -14.01 4.22 0.16
CA GLN A 149 -14.72 3.42 1.15
C GLN A 149 -13.74 2.90 2.20
N CYS A 150 -14.28 2.43 3.33
CA CYS A 150 -13.50 1.84 4.40
C CYS A 150 -13.87 0.38 4.66
N LEU A 151 -12.96 -0.33 5.32
CA LEU A 151 -13.08 -1.71 5.79
C LEU A 151 -12.93 -1.74 7.32
N PRO A 152 -13.51 -2.74 8.01
CA PRO A 152 -13.20 -3.03 9.41
C PRO A 152 -11.75 -3.49 9.60
N TYR A 153 -11.28 -3.54 10.86
CA TYR A 153 -9.92 -3.98 11.22
C TYR A 153 -9.58 -5.35 10.62
N GLU A 154 -10.45 -6.33 10.88
CA GLU A 154 -10.48 -7.63 10.21
C GLU A 154 -11.45 -7.58 9.02
N SER A 155 -10.92 -7.47 7.81
CA SER A 155 -11.68 -7.59 6.56
C SER A 155 -11.76 -9.04 6.09
N GLU A 156 -12.91 -9.44 5.55
CA GLU A 156 -13.16 -10.74 4.93
C GLU A 156 -13.12 -10.65 3.40
N VAL A 157 -13.02 -11.79 2.71
CA VAL A 157 -13.20 -11.87 1.26
C VAL A 157 -14.70 -11.93 0.94
N ASP A 158 -15.24 -10.89 0.31
CA ASP A 158 -16.61 -10.86 -0.21
C ASP A 158 -16.60 -11.00 -1.74
N GLY A 159 -17.00 -12.18 -2.22
CA GLY A 159 -17.06 -12.50 -3.65
C GLY A 159 -15.69 -12.54 -4.33
N SER A 160 -15.28 -11.41 -4.93
CA SER A 160 -13.99 -11.23 -5.60
C SER A 160 -13.20 -10.03 -5.06
N GLY A 161 -13.65 -9.43 -3.96
CA GLY A 161 -13.02 -8.29 -3.31
C GLY A 161 -13.01 -8.39 -1.78
N LEU A 162 -12.66 -7.30 -1.13
CA LEU A 162 -12.65 -7.20 0.33
C LEU A 162 -13.96 -6.60 0.84
N GLY A 163 -14.42 -7.08 1.98
CA GLY A 163 -15.64 -6.59 2.62
C GLY A 163 -15.73 -6.95 4.11
N PRO A 164 -16.82 -6.55 4.78
CA PRO A 164 -17.85 -5.64 4.29
C PRO A 164 -17.33 -4.20 4.16
N LEU A 165 -17.72 -3.50 3.09
CA LEU A 165 -17.45 -2.07 2.94
C LEU A 165 -18.34 -1.25 3.89
N VAL A 166 -17.73 -0.29 4.58
CA VAL A 166 -18.39 0.65 5.51
C VAL A 166 -18.04 2.10 5.16
N PRO A 167 -18.92 3.07 5.49
CA PRO A 167 -18.56 4.48 5.41
C PRO A 167 -17.35 4.76 6.34
N CYS A 168 -16.38 5.57 5.89
CA CYS A 168 -15.22 5.93 6.72
C CYS A 168 -15.56 6.78 7.97
N SER A 169 -16.83 7.20 8.13
CA SER A 169 -17.33 7.83 9.35
C SER A 169 -17.98 6.83 10.32
N ASP A 170 -17.99 5.54 10.01
CA ASP A 170 -18.48 4.50 10.91
C ASP A 170 -17.46 4.25 12.05
N ALA A 171 -17.95 3.85 13.21
CA ALA A 171 -17.09 3.53 14.36
C ALA A 171 -16.30 2.24 14.15
N THR A 172 -16.72 1.35 13.23
CA THR A 172 -15.95 0.15 12.88
C THR A 172 -14.99 0.36 11.71
N ALA A 173 -14.96 1.53 11.07
CA ALA A 173 -14.03 1.79 9.98
C ALA A 173 -12.59 1.81 10.52
N PHE A 174 -11.67 1.06 9.91
CA PHE A 174 -10.26 1.03 10.32
C PHE A 174 -9.34 1.31 9.14
N TRP A 175 -9.58 0.68 7.98
CA TRP A 175 -8.77 0.85 6.77
C TRP A 175 -9.55 1.63 5.71
N GLU A 176 -8.99 2.70 5.13
CA GLU A 176 -9.49 3.35 3.92
C GLU A 176 -8.82 2.74 2.69
N ILE A 177 -9.61 2.45 1.65
CA ILE A 177 -9.10 2.01 0.35
C ILE A 177 -8.57 3.24 -0.40
N LYS A 178 -7.24 3.35 -0.54
CA LYS A 178 -6.56 4.48 -1.18
C LYS A 178 -6.33 4.28 -2.67
N ALA A 179 -6.14 3.02 -3.08
CA ALA A 179 -6.12 2.59 -4.47
C ALA A 179 -6.58 1.13 -4.57
N GLN A 180 -7.08 0.74 -5.74
CA GLN A 180 -7.63 -0.59 -6.02
C GLN A 180 -7.40 -0.94 -7.49
N SER A 181 -7.17 -2.22 -7.79
CA SER A 181 -7.26 -2.75 -9.16
C SER A 181 -7.85 -4.16 -9.18
N TYR A 182 -8.70 -4.40 -10.19
CA TYR A 182 -9.15 -5.74 -10.62
C TYR A 182 -8.42 -6.21 -11.90
N ASP A 183 -7.61 -5.34 -12.52
CA ASP A 183 -6.76 -5.67 -13.68
C ASP A 183 -5.38 -6.08 -13.15
N VAL A 184 -5.36 -7.24 -12.46
CA VAL A 184 -4.20 -7.82 -11.76
C VAL A 184 -4.04 -9.33 -12.00
N LEU A 185 -4.77 -9.86 -12.99
CA LEU A 185 -4.83 -11.30 -13.30
C LEU A 185 -3.50 -11.89 -13.82
N ASP A 186 -2.48 -11.05 -14.07
CA ASP A 186 -1.12 -11.42 -14.43
C ASP A 186 -0.16 -11.48 -13.23
N ILE A 187 -0.55 -10.95 -12.07
CA ILE A 187 0.21 -11.04 -10.82
C ILE A 187 0.03 -12.45 -10.25
N ALA A 188 1.10 -13.24 -10.27
CA ALA A 188 1.10 -14.62 -9.79
C ALA A 188 1.29 -14.72 -8.26
N VAL A 189 0.62 -15.71 -7.67
CA VAL A 189 0.85 -16.17 -6.30
C VAL A 189 1.39 -17.59 -6.28
N ASP A 190 2.10 -17.95 -5.22
CA ASP A 190 2.65 -19.29 -5.01
C ASP A 190 1.61 -20.28 -4.43
N GLY A 191 2.09 -21.44 -3.99
CA GLY A 191 1.25 -22.48 -3.40
C GLY A 191 0.71 -22.17 -1.99
N GLU A 192 1.23 -21.14 -1.33
CA GLU A 192 0.81 -20.65 -0.02
C GLU A 192 -0.08 -19.40 -0.13
N GLY A 193 -0.23 -18.86 -1.36
CA GLY A 193 -1.02 -17.67 -1.67
C GLY A 193 -0.21 -16.37 -1.67
N ILE A 194 1.10 -16.45 -1.51
CA ILE A 194 1.97 -15.28 -1.41
C ILE A 194 2.32 -14.79 -2.82
N VAL A 195 2.22 -13.48 -3.05
CA VAL A 195 2.59 -12.83 -4.32
C VAL A 195 4.08 -13.03 -4.63
N THR A 196 4.39 -13.56 -5.81
CA THR A 196 5.78 -13.91 -6.20
C THR A 196 6.58 -12.74 -6.78
N ASP A 197 5.92 -11.65 -7.15
CA ASP A 197 6.52 -10.40 -7.63
C ASP A 197 5.72 -9.21 -7.10
N THR A 198 6.32 -8.45 -6.18
CA THR A 198 5.70 -7.29 -5.52
C THR A 198 5.87 -5.99 -6.30
N ALA A 199 6.66 -5.96 -7.39
CA ALA A 199 6.88 -4.74 -8.17
C ALA A 199 5.58 -4.11 -8.73
N PRO A 200 4.57 -4.88 -9.20
CA PRO A 200 3.28 -4.32 -9.59
C PRO A 200 2.50 -3.69 -8.42
N ILE A 201 2.67 -4.21 -7.20
CA ILE A 201 2.03 -3.67 -5.99
C ILE A 201 2.61 -2.29 -5.67
N TYR A 202 3.93 -2.17 -5.61
CA TYR A 202 4.58 -0.87 -5.39
C TYR A 202 4.30 0.12 -6.54
N ALA A 203 4.18 -0.35 -7.79
CA ALA A 203 3.77 0.50 -8.91
C ALA A 203 2.34 1.04 -8.78
N MET A 204 1.45 0.36 -8.04
CA MET A 204 0.07 0.80 -7.78
C MET A 204 -0.06 1.63 -6.50
N CYS A 205 0.56 1.19 -5.40
CA CYS A 205 0.42 1.81 -4.08
C CYS A 205 1.44 2.92 -3.82
N GLY A 206 2.56 2.93 -4.52
CA GLY A 206 3.70 3.81 -4.29
C GLY A 206 4.85 3.11 -3.55
N ASP A 207 6.06 3.66 -3.73
CA ASP A 207 7.25 3.21 -3.01
C ASP A 207 7.07 3.45 -1.50
N GLY A 208 7.37 2.45 -0.68
CA GLY A 208 7.24 2.51 0.78
C GLY A 208 5.84 2.18 1.33
N TRP A 209 4.84 1.89 0.49
CA TRP A 209 3.56 1.35 0.97
C TRP A 209 3.77 0.01 1.67
N GLY A 210 3.16 -0.20 2.84
CA GLY A 210 3.42 -1.38 3.68
C GLY A 210 4.68 -1.29 4.54
N THR A 211 5.50 -0.26 4.38
CA THR A 211 6.53 0.12 5.36
C THR A 211 5.92 1.12 6.33
N ASN A 212 6.14 0.94 7.63
CA ASN A 212 5.64 1.89 8.62
C ASN A 212 6.52 3.16 8.62
N VAL A 213 5.90 4.30 8.33
CA VAL A 213 6.56 5.62 8.36
C VAL A 213 6.25 6.28 9.71
N LEU A 214 7.29 6.70 10.44
CA LEU A 214 7.20 7.31 11.76
C LEU A 214 6.19 8.49 11.77
N GLY A 215 5.28 8.49 12.74
CA GLY A 215 4.26 9.53 12.93
C GLY A 215 3.11 9.48 11.92
N GLU A 216 3.15 8.57 10.94
CA GLU A 216 2.09 8.38 9.95
C GLU A 216 1.19 7.19 10.29
N ALA A 217 -0.06 7.27 9.83
CA ALA A 217 -1.00 6.17 9.94
C ALA A 217 -0.51 4.96 9.14
N TRP A 218 -0.67 3.76 9.69
CA TRP A 218 -0.22 2.52 9.07
C TRP A 218 -0.73 2.37 7.64
N THR A 219 0.12 1.83 6.76
CA THR A 219 -0.28 1.41 5.41
C THR A 219 -0.05 -0.07 5.24
N LYS A 220 -0.91 -0.74 4.47
CA LYS A 220 -0.70 -2.13 4.02
C LYS A 220 -1.25 -2.31 2.61
N TRP A 221 -0.78 -3.33 1.90
CA TRP A 221 -1.53 -3.86 0.77
C TRP A 221 -2.28 -5.12 1.20
N ASP A 222 -3.36 -5.44 0.49
CA ASP A 222 -4.17 -6.63 0.73
C ASP A 222 -4.76 -7.09 -0.61
N TYR A 223 -5.13 -8.37 -0.74
CA TYR A 223 -5.53 -8.93 -2.03
C TYR A 223 -6.41 -10.18 -1.93
N VAL A 224 -7.27 -10.34 -2.94
CA VAL A 224 -8.00 -11.58 -3.19
C VAL A 224 -7.32 -12.30 -4.34
N TYR A 225 -7.17 -13.63 -4.26
CA TYR A 225 -6.56 -14.44 -5.29
C TYR A 225 -7.34 -15.72 -5.58
N SER A 226 -7.26 -16.19 -6.81
CA SER A 226 -7.75 -17.52 -7.18
C SER A 226 -6.94 -18.09 -8.34
N SER A 227 -6.96 -19.42 -8.48
CA SER A 227 -6.33 -20.12 -9.62
C SER A 227 -4.81 -19.88 -9.81
N GLY A 228 -4.11 -19.32 -8.83
CA GLY A 228 -2.67 -19.01 -8.88
C GLY A 228 -2.34 -17.57 -9.28
N THR A 229 -3.34 -16.68 -9.38
CA THR A 229 -3.19 -15.25 -9.71
C THR A 229 -4.09 -14.39 -8.83
N LEU A 230 -3.78 -13.09 -8.71
CA LEU A 230 -4.68 -12.15 -8.03
C LEU A 230 -6.00 -11.98 -8.81
N ASP A 231 -7.11 -11.86 -8.09
CA ASP A 231 -8.42 -11.41 -8.59
C ASP A 231 -8.61 -9.91 -8.32
N SER A 232 -8.09 -9.39 -7.21
CA SER A 232 -8.09 -7.96 -6.87
C SER A 232 -6.98 -7.59 -5.88
N LEU A 233 -6.52 -6.35 -5.95
CA LEU A 233 -5.45 -5.78 -5.12
C LEU A 233 -5.90 -4.43 -4.54
N TYR A 234 -5.54 -4.15 -3.29
CA TYR A 234 -5.94 -2.97 -2.52
C TYR A 234 -4.71 -2.34 -1.86
N CYS A 235 -4.64 -1.01 -1.90
CA CYS A 235 -3.71 -0.21 -1.10
C CYS A 235 -4.51 0.43 0.03
N LEU A 236 -4.25 0.01 1.26
CA LEU A 236 -5.02 0.37 2.45
C LEU A 236 -4.20 1.28 3.37
N GLN A 237 -4.86 2.28 3.95
CA GLN A 237 -4.27 3.17 4.97
C GLN A 237 -5.21 3.25 6.18
N ALA A 238 -4.66 3.21 7.40
CA ALA A 238 -5.48 3.29 8.60
C ALA A 238 -6.11 4.69 8.77
N VAL A 239 -7.37 4.75 9.23
CA VAL A 239 -8.11 6.02 9.44
C VAL A 239 -7.88 6.66 10.81
N GLY A 240 -7.06 6.02 11.66
CA GLY A 240 -6.76 6.49 13.02
C GLY A 240 -7.81 6.17 14.08
N ASN A 241 -8.81 5.34 13.76
CA ASN A 241 -9.65 4.71 14.79
C ASN A 241 -8.83 3.64 15.53
N PRO A 242 -9.02 3.45 16.85
CA PRO A 242 -8.22 2.52 17.65
C PRO A 242 -8.58 1.05 17.38
N ASP A 243 -7.75 0.13 17.89
CA ASP A 243 -8.08 -1.30 17.92
C ASP A 243 -9.43 -1.52 18.66
N PRO A 244 -10.41 -2.20 18.03
CA PRO A 244 -11.64 -2.61 18.71
C PRO A 244 -11.43 -3.51 19.94
N ALA A 245 -10.30 -4.21 20.04
CA ALA A 245 -9.92 -5.04 21.18
C ALA A 245 -9.30 -4.21 22.32
N GLU A 246 -8.39 -3.28 22.02
CA GLU A 246 -7.71 -2.42 23.00
C GLU A 246 -7.78 -0.93 22.60
N PRO A 247 -8.76 -0.16 23.11
CA PRO A 247 -9.06 1.20 22.63
C PRO A 247 -7.98 2.29 22.79
N ASP A 248 -6.89 2.00 23.51
CA ASP A 248 -5.75 2.90 23.67
C ASP A 248 -4.68 2.70 22.58
N HIS A 249 -4.79 1.65 21.76
CA HIS A 249 -3.91 1.36 20.61
C HIS A 249 -4.37 2.13 19.37
N LEU A 250 -3.56 3.07 18.87
CA LEU A 250 -3.80 3.83 17.64
C LEU A 250 -2.90 3.34 16.49
N PRO A 251 -3.44 3.11 15.27
CA PRO A 251 -2.69 2.57 14.13
C PRO A 251 -1.84 3.64 13.43
N ILE A 252 -0.91 4.17 14.20
CA ILE A 252 0.08 5.18 13.84
C ILE A 252 1.42 4.63 14.28
N MET A 253 2.44 4.73 13.45
CA MET A 253 3.80 4.33 13.83
C MET A 253 4.35 5.35 14.87
N PRO A 254 4.79 4.93 16.07
CA PRO A 254 5.30 5.87 17.07
C PRO A 254 6.50 6.68 16.56
N ASP A 255 6.48 8.01 16.70
CA ASP A 255 7.61 8.91 16.44
C ASP A 255 8.13 9.54 17.75
N VAL A 256 9.22 10.30 17.68
CA VAL A 256 9.88 10.94 18.83
C VAL A 256 8.91 11.76 19.68
N GLY A 257 8.64 11.27 20.90
CA GLY A 257 7.72 11.85 21.87
C GLY A 257 6.43 11.05 22.09
N ASP A 258 6.12 10.09 21.21
CA ASP A 258 4.99 9.17 21.37
C ASP A 258 5.35 8.01 22.31
N CYS A 259 4.33 7.32 22.82
CA CYS A 259 4.48 6.12 23.64
C CYS A 259 3.94 4.87 22.95
N PHE A 260 4.41 3.71 23.38
CA PHE A 260 4.01 2.39 22.88
C PHE A 260 4.25 1.31 23.96
N ASP A 261 3.86 0.06 23.67
CA ASP A 261 3.96 -1.10 24.58
C ASP A 261 4.89 -2.20 24.04
N ASP A 262 4.81 -3.42 24.60
CA ASP A 262 5.59 -4.59 24.19
C ASP A 262 4.82 -5.55 23.26
N SER A 263 3.78 -5.06 22.56
CA SER A 263 3.01 -5.87 21.62
C SER A 263 3.74 -6.16 20.30
N ASP A 264 3.28 -7.16 19.56
CA ASP A 264 3.85 -7.58 18.26
C ASP A 264 3.61 -6.57 17.12
N SER A 265 3.10 -5.36 17.39
CA SER A 265 2.75 -4.35 16.40
C SER A 265 3.01 -2.93 16.89
N TRP A 266 3.38 -2.04 15.98
CA TRP A 266 3.83 -0.68 16.29
C TRP A 266 2.66 0.28 16.54
N TRP A 267 1.93 0.07 17.62
CA TRP A 267 0.81 0.92 18.04
C TRP A 267 1.33 2.18 18.75
N SER A 268 0.81 3.34 18.38
CA SER A 268 0.95 4.55 19.20
C SER A 268 -0.08 4.54 20.32
N ILE A 269 0.35 4.90 21.53
CA ILE A 269 -0.44 4.88 22.76
C ILE A 269 -0.33 6.25 23.43
N ASP A 270 -1.42 6.76 24.02
CA ASP A 270 -1.33 7.95 24.87
C ASP A 270 -0.43 7.68 26.07
N CYS A 271 0.62 8.48 26.27
CA CYS A 271 1.60 8.33 27.35
C CYS A 271 1.02 8.41 28.78
N SER A 272 -0.28 8.69 28.95
CA SER A 272 -0.99 8.61 30.23
C SER A 272 -1.85 7.35 30.41
N SER A 273 -1.87 6.44 29.43
CA SER A 273 -2.45 5.11 29.55
C SER A 273 -1.60 4.21 30.46
N ASP A 274 -2.26 3.30 31.19
CA ASP A 274 -1.57 2.24 31.96
C ASP A 274 -0.90 1.19 31.04
N LEU A 275 -1.14 1.23 29.72
CA LEU A 275 -0.47 0.39 28.71
C LEU A 275 0.85 0.99 28.19
N ALA A 276 1.08 2.29 28.36
CA ALA A 276 2.29 2.94 27.85
C ALA A 276 3.53 2.45 28.64
N LEU A 277 4.35 1.59 28.03
CA LEU A 277 5.57 1.06 28.65
C LEU A 277 6.79 1.88 28.28
N TYR A 278 6.85 2.36 27.04
CA TYR A 278 8.02 3.01 26.45
C TYR A 278 7.66 4.36 25.82
N THR A 279 8.55 5.34 25.92
CA THR A 279 8.50 6.59 25.11
C THR A 279 9.60 6.55 24.06
N VAL A 280 9.28 6.89 22.81
CA VAL A 280 10.28 7.13 21.76
C VAL A 280 11.03 8.43 22.06
N VAL A 281 12.35 8.41 22.08
CA VAL A 281 13.17 9.61 22.36
C VAL A 281 14.15 9.99 21.26
N ASP A 282 14.47 9.07 20.35
CA ASP A 282 15.22 9.34 19.12
C ASP A 282 14.92 8.25 18.08
N THR A 283 15.25 8.49 16.81
CA THR A 283 15.14 7.48 15.74
C THR A 283 16.32 7.58 14.76
N ILE A 284 16.83 6.44 14.32
CA ILE A 284 17.95 6.35 13.38
C ILE A 284 17.42 5.74 12.08
N MET A 285 17.08 6.56 11.10
CA MET A 285 16.57 6.12 9.81
C MET A 285 17.69 5.87 8.79
N PHE A 286 17.56 4.83 7.97
CA PHE A 286 18.53 4.47 6.95
C PHE A 286 17.97 4.64 5.53
N ASP A 287 18.53 5.59 4.78
CA ASP A 287 18.26 5.79 3.35
C ASP A 287 19.58 5.91 2.56
N PRO A 288 19.88 5.00 1.60
CA PRO A 288 19.11 3.79 1.28
C PRO A 288 19.17 2.75 2.40
N VAL A 289 18.16 1.88 2.47
CA VAL A 289 18.13 0.75 3.41
C VAL A 289 19.33 -0.17 3.17
N PRO A 290 20.23 -0.35 4.16
CA PRO A 290 21.41 -1.20 4.01
C PRO A 290 21.06 -2.68 4.13
N ASP A 291 21.91 -3.52 3.53
CA ASP A 291 22.04 -4.92 3.92
C ASP A 291 22.85 -4.96 5.22
N MET A 292 22.18 -5.19 6.36
CA MET A 292 22.74 -5.08 7.71
C MET A 292 22.53 -6.40 8.45
N SER A 293 23.53 -6.82 9.25
CA SER A 293 23.40 -7.97 10.14
C SER A 293 22.86 -7.57 11.51
N ASP A 294 22.25 -8.51 12.25
CA ASP A 294 21.76 -8.30 13.61
C ASP A 294 22.84 -7.68 14.54
N GLU A 295 24.12 -8.07 14.37
CA GLU A 295 25.26 -7.53 15.14
C GLU A 295 25.57 -6.07 14.75
N ASP A 296 25.44 -5.71 13.48
CA ASP A 296 25.59 -4.32 13.02
C ASP A 296 24.40 -3.46 13.48
N ALA A 297 23.19 -4.02 13.54
CA ALA A 297 21.98 -3.34 14.00
C ALA A 297 21.97 -3.11 15.53
N GLU A 298 22.38 -4.11 16.33
CA GLU A 298 22.69 -3.94 17.75
C GLU A 298 23.74 -2.82 17.94
N ALA A 299 24.79 -2.80 17.12
CA ALA A 299 25.79 -1.73 17.17
C ALA A 299 25.21 -0.35 16.85
N GLN A 300 24.23 -0.22 15.94
CA GLN A 300 23.48 1.03 15.75
C GLN A 300 22.61 1.37 16.96
N GLY A 301 21.92 0.39 17.55
CA GLY A 301 21.16 0.54 18.79
C GLY A 301 21.96 1.12 19.95
N THR A 302 23.25 0.76 20.08
CA THR A 302 24.12 1.36 21.11
C THR A 302 24.35 2.87 20.93
N ASN A 303 24.10 3.44 19.75
CA ASN A 303 24.21 4.89 19.52
C ASN A 303 23.02 5.68 20.08
N CYS A 304 21.88 5.04 20.34
CA CYS A 304 20.69 5.67 20.93
C CYS A 304 21.00 6.37 22.26
N GLY A 305 21.88 5.78 23.09
CA GLY A 305 22.18 6.30 24.43
C GLY A 305 21.00 6.21 25.42
N THR A 306 20.03 5.35 25.12
CA THR A 306 18.79 5.07 25.84
C THR A 306 18.85 3.77 26.63
N ASP A 307 17.81 3.47 27.39
CA ASP A 307 17.65 2.17 28.07
C ASP A 307 17.28 1.04 27.08
N TRP A 308 16.56 1.36 25.99
CA TRP A 308 16.08 0.40 25.00
C TRP A 308 16.25 0.88 23.55
N TYR A 309 16.34 -0.07 22.63
CA TYR A 309 16.25 0.15 21.19
C TYR A 309 15.49 -1.01 20.54
N TRP A 310 14.87 -0.74 19.39
CA TRP A 310 14.18 -1.75 18.57
C TRP A 310 14.50 -1.57 17.10
N GLU A 311 14.55 -2.68 16.37
CA GLU A 311 14.73 -2.68 14.92
C GLU A 311 13.39 -2.50 14.19
N MET A 312 13.36 -1.56 13.26
CA MET A 312 12.24 -1.37 12.34
C MET A 312 12.57 -2.08 11.03
N ILE A 313 11.83 -3.15 10.73
CA ILE A 313 12.13 -4.10 9.65
C ILE A 313 11.12 -3.92 8.50
N ASP A 314 11.61 -3.87 7.27
CA ASP A 314 10.78 -3.71 6.06
C ASP A 314 10.20 -5.05 5.56
N GLY A 315 9.34 -4.99 4.54
CA GLY A 315 8.75 -6.19 3.94
C GLY A 315 9.73 -7.14 3.24
N GLU A 316 11.00 -6.75 3.06
CA GLU A 316 12.08 -7.61 2.55
C GLU A 316 12.94 -8.20 3.70
N GLY A 317 12.62 -7.90 4.96
CA GLY A 317 13.32 -8.39 6.14
C GLY A 317 14.58 -7.57 6.50
N ARG A 318 14.71 -6.33 6.02
CA ARG A 318 15.86 -5.46 6.31
C ARG A 318 15.53 -4.39 7.33
N THR A 319 16.49 -4.06 8.18
CA THR A 319 16.39 -2.96 9.15
C THR A 319 16.47 -1.61 8.43
N TYR A 320 15.34 -0.92 8.26
CA TYR A 320 15.25 0.42 7.64
C TYR A 320 15.38 1.56 8.66
N GLY A 321 15.30 1.24 9.95
CA GLY A 321 15.71 2.15 11.02
C GLY A 321 15.78 1.50 12.39
N ILE A 322 16.28 2.26 13.36
CA ILE A 322 16.26 1.91 14.78
C ILE A 322 15.38 2.92 15.52
N LEU A 323 14.45 2.41 16.32
CA LEU A 323 13.64 3.21 17.25
C LEU A 323 14.33 3.19 18.62
N CYS A 324 14.61 4.36 19.19
CA CYS A 324 15.29 4.51 20.49
C CYS A 324 14.28 4.96 21.56
N GLY A 325 14.24 4.29 22.71
CA GLY A 325 13.25 4.61 23.75
C GLY A 325 13.69 4.29 25.18
N ASN A 326 12.97 4.87 26.14
CA ASN A 326 13.13 4.63 27.57
C ASN A 326 11.80 4.21 28.20
N ASP A 327 11.83 3.65 29.41
CA ASP A 327 10.63 3.42 30.24
C ASP A 327 9.88 4.74 30.52
N VAL A 328 8.55 4.67 30.64
CA VAL A 328 7.62 5.79 30.98
C VAL A 328 7.63 6.11 32.50
#